data_AF-T0Z1W7-F1
#
_entry.id   AF-T0Z1W7-F1
#
_cell.length_a   1.000
_cell.length_b   1.000
_cell.length_c   1.000
_cell.angle_alpha   90.00
_cell.angle_beta   90.00
_cell.angle_gamma   90.00
#
_symmetry.space_group_name_H-M   'P 1'
#
loop_
_entity.id
_entity.type
_entity.pdbx_description
1 polymer ?
#
loop_
_entity_poly.entity_id
_entity_poly.type
_entity_poly.pdbx_seq_one_letter_code
_entity_poly.pdbx_strand_id
1 'polypeptide(L)'
;MPNLEVTRPTRLELIRAKRRIVLAKRGLNLLKLKRSALIAEFFKISRQALELRGDLAQRLKEGYSAIREAEFAEGRVRLESVSLMLPQLQPLSVESRNVMGVRTPAIADARYDPETARA
;
A
#
# COMPACT_ATOMS: atom_id res chain seq x y z
N MET A 1 28.96 7.24 25.66
CA MET A 1 28.14 6.66 26.74
C MET A 1 27.06 7.67 27.12
N PRO A 2 25.83 7.28 27.47
CA PRO A 2 24.82 8.27 27.85
C PRO A 2 25.33 9.04 29.08
N ASN A 3 25.29 10.36 29.00
CA ASN A 3 25.64 11.23 30.12
C ASN A 3 24.76 10.86 31.32
N LEU A 4 25.39 10.46 32.42
CA LEU A 4 24.72 10.25 33.69
C LEU A 4 24.17 11.61 34.12
N GLU A 5 22.85 11.81 34.03
CA GLU A 5 22.17 12.93 34.69
C GLU A 5 22.61 12.88 36.16
N VAL A 6 23.37 13.89 36.61
CA VAL A 6 23.89 13.98 37.98
C VAL A 6 22.71 14.11 38.93
N THR A 7 22.21 12.95 39.36
CA THR A 7 21.02 12.81 40.18
C THR A 7 21.46 12.62 41.62
N ARG A 8 20.89 13.38 42.56
CA ARG A 8 21.25 13.29 43.99
C ARG A 8 21.03 11.84 44.48
N PRO A 9 22.00 11.22 45.18
CA PRO A 9 21.94 9.81 45.58
C PRO A 9 20.97 9.60 46.75
N THR A 10 19.69 9.78 46.50
CA THR A 10 18.61 9.63 47.47
C THR A 10 17.80 8.36 47.17
N ARG A 11 17.21 7.76 48.20
CA ARG A 11 16.35 6.57 48.04
C ARG A 11 15.18 6.83 47.08
N LEU A 12 14.63 8.05 47.09
CA LEU A 12 13.54 8.45 46.20
C LEU A 12 13.96 8.42 44.73
N GLU A 13 15.14 8.96 44.41
CA GLU A 13 15.68 8.95 43.05
C GLU A 13 16.04 7.54 42.57
N LEU A 14 16.56 6.68 43.46
CA LEU A 14 16.77 5.27 43.14
C LEU A 14 15.45 4.56 42.76
N ILE A 15 14.37 4.81 43.49
CA ILE A 15 13.04 4.23 43.20
C ILE A 15 12.52 4.75 41.85
N ARG A 16 12.66 6.05 41.57
CA ARG A 16 12.27 6.65 40.28
C ARG A 16 13.05 6.05 39.11
N ALA A 17 14.37 5.94 39.25
CA ALA A 17 15.22 5.34 38.23
C ALA A 17 14.88 3.86 37.96
N LYS A 18 14.66 3.05 39.02
CA LYS A 18 14.20 1.66 38.87
C LYS A 18 12.88 1.55 38.12
N ARG A 19 11.90 2.43 38.42
CA ARG A 19 10.63 2.49 37.70
C ARG A 19 10.81 2.88 36.22
N ARG A 20 11.67 3.89 35.93
CA ARG A 20 12.02 4.28 34.55
C ARG A 20 12.63 3.12 33.77
N ILE A 21 13.53 2.34 34.38
CA ILE A 21 14.15 1.16 33.72
C ILE A 21 13.10 0.12 33.36
N VAL A 22 12.18 -0.21 34.28
CA VAL A 22 11.11 -1.18 34.01
C VAL A 22 10.20 -0.69 32.89
N LEU A 23 9.82 0.59 32.91
CA LEU A 23 8.98 1.20 31.87
C LEU A 23 9.69 1.21 30.51
N ALA A 24 10.98 1.59 30.47
CA ALA A 24 11.77 1.60 29.24
C ALA A 24 11.91 0.19 28.64
N LYS A 25 12.12 -0.84 29.47
CA LYS A 25 12.17 -2.24 29.01
C LYS A 25 10.84 -2.67 28.39
N ARG A 26 9.71 -2.31 29.00
CA ARG A 26 8.37 -2.59 28.45
C ARG A 26 8.11 -1.83 27.15
N GLY A 27 8.44 -0.54 27.11
CA GLY A 27 8.30 0.30 25.91
C GLY A 27 9.14 -0.22 24.74
N LEU A 28 10.37 -0.66 25.00
CA LEU A 28 11.22 -1.27 23.99
C LEU A 28 10.59 -2.54 23.40
N ASN A 29 10.00 -3.39 24.24
CA ASN A 29 9.33 -4.61 23.76
C ASN A 29 8.12 -4.28 22.87
N LEU A 30 7.32 -3.28 23.24
CA LEU A 30 6.20 -2.80 22.40
C LEU A 30 6.68 -2.24 21.06
N LEU A 31 7.76 -1.47 21.06
CA LEU A 31 8.34 -0.93 19.83
C LEU A 31 8.91 -2.04 18.92
N LYS A 32 9.53 -3.08 19.50
CA LYS A 32 9.96 -4.25 18.74
C LYS A 32 8.78 -4.97 18.09
N LEU A 33 7.67 -5.15 18.83
CA LEU A 33 6.46 -5.76 18.29
C LEU A 33 5.85 -4.92 17.15
N LYS A 34 5.73 -3.60 17.35
CA LYS A 34 5.25 -2.66 16.31
C LYS A 34 6.12 -2.73 15.06
N ARG A 35 7.45 -2.77 15.22
CA ARG A 35 8.39 -2.91 14.10
C ARG A 35 8.16 -4.21 13.33
N SER A 36 8.06 -5.35 14.02
CA SER A 36 7.85 -6.65 13.35
C SER A 36 6.53 -6.69 12.57
N ALA A 37 5.44 -6.18 13.16
CA ALA A 37 4.13 -6.13 12.49
C ALA A 37 4.14 -5.24 11.24
N LEU A 38 4.76 -4.06 11.32
CA LEU A 38 4.88 -3.15 10.18
C LEU A 38 5.76 -3.72 9.07
N ILE A 39 6.86 -4.40 9.41
CA ILE A 39 7.73 -5.07 8.42
C ILE A 39 6.97 -6.19 7.70
N ALA A 40 6.18 -6.97 8.42
CA ALA A 40 5.39 -8.05 7.83
C ALA A 40 4.36 -7.51 6.81
N GLU A 41 3.61 -6.47 7.19
CA GLU A 41 2.64 -5.81 6.30
C GLU A 41 3.32 -5.14 5.11
N PHE A 42 4.47 -4.49 5.31
CA PHE A 42 5.27 -3.92 4.23
C PHE A 42 5.65 -4.98 3.18
N PHE A 43 6.22 -6.10 3.61
CA PHE A 43 6.64 -7.15 2.68
C PHE A 43 5.45 -7.84 2.00
N LYS A 44 4.30 -7.95 2.67
CA LYS A 44 3.06 -8.43 2.07
C LYS A 44 2.63 -7.53 0.90
N ILE A 45 2.56 -6.21 1.13
CA ILE A 45 2.19 -5.24 0.09
C ILE A 45 3.23 -5.21 -1.03
N SER A 46 4.52 -5.26 -0.69
CA SER A 46 5.61 -5.25 -1.68
C SER A 46 5.57 -6.47 -2.61
N ARG A 47 5.24 -7.67 -2.09
CA ARG A 47 5.07 -8.86 -2.94
C ARG A 47 3.86 -8.73 -3.86
N GLN A 48 2.72 -8.31 -3.32
CA GLN A 48 1.51 -8.06 -4.11
C GLN A 48 1.77 -7.05 -5.24
N ALA A 49 2.49 -5.96 -4.95
CA ALA A 49 2.84 -4.97 -5.96
C ALA A 49 3.74 -5.53 -7.07
N LEU A 50 4.68 -6.42 -6.73
CA LEU A 50 5.56 -7.06 -7.70
C LEU A 50 4.79 -8.01 -8.63
N GLU A 51 3.92 -8.84 -8.06
CA GLU A 51 3.05 -9.77 -8.81
C GLU A 51 2.10 -9.00 -9.75
N LEU A 52 1.36 -8.02 -9.20
CA LEU A 52 0.45 -7.18 -9.98
C LEU A 52 1.16 -6.45 -11.13
N ARG A 53 2.41 -6.01 -10.92
CA ARG A 53 3.19 -5.34 -11.97
C ARG A 53 3.54 -6.29 -13.11
N GLY A 54 3.87 -7.54 -12.80
CA GLY A 54 4.12 -8.58 -13.79
C GLY A 54 2.88 -8.87 -14.63
N ASP A 55 1.76 -9.12 -13.95
CA ASP A 55 0.47 -9.41 -14.59
C ASP A 55 -0.02 -8.24 -15.45
N LEU A 56 0.12 -7.00 -14.96
CA LEU A 56 -0.23 -5.79 -15.70
C LEU A 56 0.60 -5.66 -16.98
N ALA A 57 1.91 -5.91 -16.90
CA ALA A 57 2.80 -5.82 -18.07
C ALA A 57 2.39 -6.83 -19.16
N GLN A 58 2.02 -8.05 -18.75
CA GLN A 58 1.55 -9.09 -19.67
C GLN A 58 0.21 -8.70 -20.33
N ARG A 59 -0.77 -8.27 -19.53
CA ARG A 59 -2.08 -7.81 -20.03
C ARG A 59 -1.98 -6.61 -20.97
N LEU A 60 -1.09 -5.66 -20.66
CA LEU A 60 -0.83 -4.52 -21.53
C LEU A 60 -0.22 -4.96 -22.85
N LYS A 61 0.74 -5.90 -22.83
CA LYS A 61 1.35 -6.42 -24.06
C LYS A 61 0.29 -7.08 -24.97
N GLU A 62 -0.59 -7.89 -24.39
CA GLU A 62 -1.71 -8.53 -25.10
C GLU A 62 -2.68 -7.50 -25.67
N GLY A 63 -3.10 -6.52 -24.85
CA GLY A 63 -4.01 -5.45 -25.29
C GLY A 63 -3.42 -4.60 -26.42
N TYR A 64 -2.13 -4.24 -26.35
CA TYR A 64 -1.47 -3.51 -27.43
C TYR A 64 -1.31 -4.35 -28.70
N SER A 65 -1.16 -5.67 -28.61
CA SER A 65 -1.17 -6.54 -29.79
C SER A 65 -2.52 -6.51 -30.47
N ALA A 66 -3.60 -6.70 -29.69
CA ALA A 66 -4.97 -6.67 -30.19
C ALA A 66 -5.32 -5.34 -30.87
N ILE A 67 -4.88 -4.21 -30.30
CA ILE A 67 -5.07 -2.89 -30.93
C ILE A 67 -4.35 -2.79 -32.27
N ARG A 68 -3.11 -3.31 -32.38
CA ARG A 68 -2.38 -3.30 -33.67
C ARG A 68 -3.07 -4.16 -34.71
N GLU A 69 -3.51 -5.35 -34.33
CA GLU A 69 -4.26 -6.24 -35.23
C GLU A 69 -5.55 -5.58 -35.73
N ALA A 70 -6.28 -4.90 -34.85
CA ALA A 70 -7.46 -4.13 -35.22
C ALA A 70 -7.12 -2.91 -36.11
N GLU A 71 -5.99 -2.24 -35.88
CA GLU A 71 -5.51 -1.14 -36.75
C GLU A 71 -5.20 -1.64 -38.16
N PHE A 72 -4.61 -2.83 -38.30
CA PHE A 72 -4.36 -3.46 -39.61
C PHE A 72 -5.66 -3.86 -40.33
N ALA A 73 -6.68 -4.31 -39.59
CA ALA A 73 -7.93 -4.79 -40.16
C ALA A 73 -8.90 -3.66 -40.56
N GLU A 74 -9.13 -2.69 -39.68
CA GLU A 74 -10.17 -1.64 -39.86
C GLU A 74 -9.59 -0.27 -40.24
N GLY A 75 -8.28 -0.09 -40.13
CA GLY A 75 -7.59 1.18 -40.34
C GLY A 75 -7.72 2.15 -39.16
N ARG A 76 -6.74 3.04 -39.02
CA ARG A 76 -6.60 3.95 -37.87
C ARG A 76 -7.82 4.84 -37.62
N VAL A 77 -8.34 5.49 -38.67
CA VAL A 77 -9.41 6.50 -38.55
C VAL A 77 -10.70 5.90 -37.97
N ARG A 78 -11.06 4.70 -38.42
CA ARG A 78 -12.25 4.01 -37.94
C ARG A 78 -12.07 3.57 -36.48
N LEU A 79 -10.90 3.05 -36.14
CA LEU A 79 -10.59 2.61 -34.78
C LEU A 79 -10.64 3.76 -33.76
N GLU A 80 -10.12 4.93 -34.12
CA GLU A 80 -10.23 6.15 -33.32
C GLU A 80 -11.70 6.56 -33.10
N SER A 81 -12.51 6.53 -34.15
CA SER A 81 -13.94 6.89 -34.04
C SER A 81 -14.71 5.97 -33.09
N VAL A 82 -14.41 4.67 -33.09
CA VAL A 82 -15.01 3.69 -32.17
C VAL A 82 -14.53 3.90 -30.74
N SER A 83 -13.25 4.25 -30.55
CA SER A 83 -12.69 4.50 -29.22
C SER A 83 -13.38 5.67 -28.49
N LEU A 84 -13.87 6.67 -29.23
CA LEU A 84 -14.59 7.82 -28.69
C LEU A 84 -16.00 7.48 -28.20
N MET A 85 -16.56 6.37 -28.65
CA MET A 85 -17.88 5.88 -28.23
C MET A 85 -17.81 5.02 -26.96
N LEU A 86 -16.62 4.74 -26.45
CA LEU A 86 -16.45 3.97 -25.22
C LEU A 86 -16.95 4.77 -24.00
N PRO A 87 -17.69 4.14 -23.09
CA PRO A 87 -18.19 4.81 -21.88
C PRO A 87 -17.05 5.13 -20.92
N GLN A 88 -17.32 6.07 -20.03
CA GLN A 88 -16.36 6.46 -18.99
C GLN A 88 -16.17 5.33 -17.97
N LEU A 89 -14.91 5.13 -17.56
CA LEU A 89 -14.56 4.19 -16.50
C LEU A 89 -15.13 4.68 -15.17
N GLN A 90 -15.65 3.74 -14.36
CA GLN A 90 -16.13 4.06 -13.02
C GLN A 90 -14.98 4.57 -12.13
N PRO A 91 -15.25 5.55 -11.24
CA PRO A 91 -14.25 6.08 -10.34
C PRO A 91 -13.79 5.02 -9.33
N LEU A 92 -12.47 4.97 -9.08
CA LEU A 92 -11.87 4.05 -8.12
C LEU A 92 -12.13 4.52 -6.69
N SER A 93 -12.66 3.65 -5.83
CA SER A 93 -12.81 3.95 -4.39
C SER A 93 -11.55 3.58 -3.62
N VAL A 94 -10.94 4.56 -2.95
CA VAL A 94 -9.77 4.40 -2.09
C VAL A 94 -10.13 4.69 -0.65
N GLU A 95 -10.02 3.68 0.20
CA GLU A 95 -10.22 3.76 1.64
C GLU A 95 -8.89 3.80 2.40
N SER A 96 -8.94 4.14 3.69
CA SER A 96 -7.76 4.14 4.56
C SER A 96 -7.84 3.01 5.59
N ARG A 97 -6.82 2.16 5.61
CA ARG A 97 -6.62 1.13 6.63
C ARG A 97 -5.60 1.59 7.66
N ASN A 98 -5.81 1.26 8.94
CA ASN A 98 -4.85 1.54 10.00
C ASN A 98 -4.08 0.27 10.38
N VAL A 99 -2.75 0.31 10.29
CA VAL A 99 -1.84 -0.74 10.76
C VAL A 99 -0.93 -0.16 11.82
N MET A 100 -1.12 -0.57 13.08
CA MET A 100 -0.27 -0.17 14.22
C MET A 100 -0.07 1.36 14.38
N GLY A 101 -1.09 2.15 14.03
CA GLY A 101 -1.08 3.61 14.11
C GLY A 101 -0.60 4.31 12.84
N VAL A 102 -0.36 3.58 11.75
CA VAL A 102 -0.01 4.11 10.43
C VAL A 102 -1.22 3.94 9.51
N ARG A 103 -1.66 5.04 8.88
CA ARG A 103 -2.71 5.02 7.86
C ARG A 103 -2.12 4.64 6.51
N THR A 104 -2.72 3.64 5.86
CA THR A 104 -2.28 3.11 4.56
C THR A 104 -3.49 3.07 3.62
N PRO A 105 -3.36 3.52 2.36
CA PRO A 105 -4.46 3.44 1.40
C PRO A 105 -4.76 1.99 1.03
N ALA A 106 -6.04 1.68 0.85
CA ALA A 106 -6.55 0.40 0.39
C ALA A 106 -7.61 0.65 -0.68
N ILE A 107 -7.55 -0.08 -1.79
CA ILE A 107 -8.53 0.03 -2.87
C ILE A 107 -9.74 -0.84 -2.45
N ALA A 108 -10.92 -0.23 -2.36
CA ALA A 108 -12.12 -0.88 -1.84
C ALA A 108 -12.99 -1.49 -2.96
N ASP A 109 -13.07 -0.80 -4.10
CA ASP A 109 -13.86 -1.25 -5.24
C ASP A 109 -13.10 -0.99 -6.55
N ALA A 110 -12.82 -2.07 -7.26
CA ALA A 110 -12.14 -2.07 -8.56
C ALA A 110 -12.84 -3.03 -9.53
N ARG A 111 -14.17 -3.16 -9.44
CA ARG A 111 -14.93 -3.98 -10.37
C ARG A 111 -15.15 -3.20 -11.66
N TYR A 112 -14.46 -3.62 -12.71
CA TYR A 112 -14.83 -3.28 -14.08
C TYR A 112 -15.84 -4.33 -14.55
N ASP A 113 -17.09 -3.92 -14.70
CA ASP A 113 -18.14 -4.78 -15.26
C ASP A 113 -18.35 -4.43 -16.75
N PRO A 114 -17.95 -5.31 -17.68
CA PRO A 114 -18.00 -5.03 -19.12
C PRO A 114 -19.44 -4.88 -19.65
N GLU A 115 -20.47 -5.32 -18.91
CA GLU A 115 -21.86 -5.18 -19.34
C GLU A 115 -22.45 -3.79 -19.06
N THR A 116 -22.06 -3.14 -17.95
CA THR A 116 -22.44 -1.73 -17.68
C THR A 116 -21.85 -0.73 -18.67
N ALA A 117 -20.86 -1.15 -19.47
CA ALA A 117 -20.23 -0.33 -20.49
C ALA A 117 -20.99 -0.30 -21.84
N ARG A 118 -22.14 -0.99 -21.95
CA ARG A 118 -22.93 -1.08 -23.19
C ARG A 118 -24.29 -0.36 -23.14
N ALA A 119 -24.62 0.27 -22.00
CA ALA A 119 -25.85 1.06 -21.81
C ALA A 119 -25.54 2.56 -21.89
#